data_AF-A0A949SMR0-F1
#
_entry.id   AF-A0A949SMR0-F1
#
_cell.length_a   1.000
_cell.length_b   1.000
_cell.length_c   1.000
_cell.angle_alpha   90.00
_cell.angle_beta   90.00
_cell.angle_gamma   90.00
#
_symmetry.space_group_name_H-M   'P 1'
#
loop_
_entity.id
_entity.type
_entity.pdbx_description
1 polymer ?
#
loop_
_entity_poly.entity_id
_entity_poly.type
_entity_poly.pdbx_seq_one_letter_code
_entity_poly.pdbx_strand_id
1 'polypeptide(L)'
;MTPPPLPPGARPSWPHLAGSTALACAAGFIAVWLPWFAAGARKNMIDGMRPESLLFLLLSGFLGGLTFPRNAWIIGPATMAAFPVIALAEVILDPKTHNLLPLEFIIYGLMALPGLLGALGGRALRRPNDKAGR
;
A
#
# COMPACT_ATOMS: atom_id res chain seq x y z
N MET A 1 3.71 27.47 13.46
CA MET A 1 2.29 27.67 13.10
C MET A 1 1.82 26.48 12.29
N THR A 2 0.96 25.63 12.84
CA THR A 2 0.29 24.58 12.05
C THR A 2 -0.82 25.23 11.22
N PRO A 3 -0.99 24.85 9.94
CA PRO A 3 -2.07 25.39 9.13
C PRO A 3 -3.43 25.05 9.77
N PRO A 4 -4.45 25.91 9.60
CA PRO A 4 -5.79 25.65 10.12
C PRO A 4 -6.36 24.35 9.53
N PRO A 5 -7.20 23.63 10.29
CA PRO A 5 -7.84 22.41 9.80
C PRO A 5 -8.68 22.71 8.55
N LEU A 6 -8.59 21.84 7.55
CA LEU A 6 -9.34 21.99 6.30
C LEU A 6 -10.86 21.85 6.53
N PRO A 7 -11.68 22.59 5.76
CA PRO A 7 -13.14 22.51 5.89
C PRO A 7 -13.68 21.10 5.62
N PRO A 8 -14.84 20.74 6.21
CA PRO A 8 -15.54 19.49 5.91
C PRO A 8 -15.75 19.33 4.38
N GLY A 9 -15.25 18.25 3.80
CA GLY A 9 -15.38 17.97 2.36
C GLY A 9 -14.26 18.49 1.44
N ALA A 10 -13.37 19.38 1.90
CA ALA A 10 -12.38 20.04 1.03
C ALA A 10 -11.21 19.15 0.59
N ARG A 11 -11.23 18.50 -0.59
CA ARG A 11 -10.29 17.43 -1.04
C ARG A 11 -8.80 17.65 -0.66
N PRO A 12 -8.01 16.58 -0.40
CA PRO A 12 -6.57 16.73 -0.17
C PRO A 12 -5.92 17.49 -1.33
N SER A 13 -4.99 18.39 -1.03
CA SER A 13 -4.20 19.03 -2.09
C SER A 13 -3.33 17.98 -2.79
N TRP A 14 -3.07 18.22 -4.08
CA TRP A 14 -2.31 17.29 -4.92
C TRP A 14 -0.94 16.89 -4.32
N PRO A 15 -0.14 17.81 -3.73
CA PRO A 15 1.13 17.44 -3.09
C PRO A 15 0.95 16.48 -1.90
N HIS A 16 -0.07 16.70 -1.06
CA HIS A 16 -0.35 15.83 0.08
C HIS A 16 -0.81 14.44 -0.35
N LEU A 17 -1.66 14.38 -1.38
CA LEU A 17 -2.09 13.12 -1.96
C LEU A 17 -0.89 12.36 -2.54
N ALA A 18 -0.13 12.99 -3.43
CA ALA A 18 1.05 12.41 -4.06
C ALA A 18 2.06 11.90 -3.02
N GLY A 19 2.39 12.72 -2.01
CA GLY A 19 3.31 12.35 -0.94
C GLY A 19 2.83 11.13 -0.14
N SER A 20 1.56 11.12 0.29
CA SER A 20 1.01 9.99 1.05
C SER A 20 0.95 8.69 0.23
N THR A 21 0.65 8.79 -1.06
CA THR A 21 0.63 7.65 -1.99
C THR A 21 2.03 7.11 -2.23
N ALA A 22 3.02 7.98 -2.44
CA ALA A 22 4.41 7.58 -2.63
C ALA A 22 4.96 6.87 -1.38
N LEU A 23 4.68 7.40 -0.18
CA LEU A 23 5.06 6.77 1.09
C LEU A 23 4.39 5.41 1.27
N ALA A 24 3.10 5.30 0.97
CA ALA A 24 2.37 4.04 1.03
C ALA A 24 2.93 3.00 0.05
N CYS A 25 3.28 3.43 -1.16
CA CYS A 25 3.91 2.60 -2.18
C CYS A 25 5.27 2.08 -1.73
N ALA A 26 6.14 2.95 -1.20
CA ALA A 26 7.44 2.55 -0.67
C ALA A 26 7.31 1.61 0.53
N ALA A 27 6.42 1.92 1.48
CA ALA A 27 6.19 1.09 2.66
C ALA A 27 5.62 -0.29 2.30
N GLY A 28 4.70 -0.36 1.35
CA GLY A 28 4.15 -1.61 0.85
C GLY A 28 5.16 -2.42 0.05
N PHE A 29 6.02 -1.76 -0.75
CA PHE A 29 7.13 -2.42 -1.43
C PHE A 29 8.06 -3.12 -0.41
N ILE A 30 8.50 -2.38 0.62
CA ILE A 30 9.37 -2.92 1.69
C ILE A 30 8.67 -4.05 2.44
N ALA A 31 7.36 -3.91 2.71
CA ALA A 31 6.57 -4.91 3.45
C ALA A 31 6.54 -6.28 2.77
N VAL A 32 6.63 -6.35 1.44
CA VAL A 32 6.68 -7.62 0.70
C VAL A 32 8.11 -8.02 0.36
N TRP A 33 8.94 -7.05 -0.03
CA TRP A 33 10.32 -7.30 -0.46
C TRP A 33 11.20 -7.83 0.68
N LEU A 34 11.06 -7.29 1.90
CA LEU A 34 11.90 -7.69 3.03
C LEU A 34 11.70 -9.17 3.43
N PRO A 35 10.47 -9.68 3.62
CA PRO A 35 10.25 -11.10 3.85
C PRO A 35 10.69 -11.99 2.69
N TRP A 36 10.45 -11.54 1.45
CA TRP A 36 10.85 -12.28 0.25
C TRP A 36 12.38 -12.42 0.14
N PHE A 37 13.10 -11.33 0.36
CA PHE A 37 14.57 -11.30 0.37
C PHE A 37 15.12 -12.20 1.49
N ALA A 38 14.54 -12.12 2.68
CA ALA A 38 14.89 -12.99 3.81
C ALA A 38 14.60 -14.48 3.55
N ALA A 39 13.68 -14.80 2.63
CA ALA A 39 13.38 -16.17 2.22
C ALA A 39 14.44 -16.77 1.28
N GLY A 40 15.35 -15.96 0.72
CA GLY A 40 16.37 -16.41 -0.23
C GLY A 40 15.82 -16.78 -1.62
N ALA A 41 14.59 -16.38 -1.93
CA ALA A 41 13.99 -16.60 -3.24
C ALA A 41 14.71 -15.77 -4.32
N ARG A 42 14.90 -16.34 -5.52
CA ARG A 42 15.70 -15.71 -6.59
C ARG A 42 14.97 -15.49 -7.91
N LYS A 43 13.81 -16.11 -8.10
CA LYS A 43 13.16 -16.19 -9.41
C LYS A 43 12.08 -15.14 -9.55
N ASN A 44 11.03 -15.23 -8.75
CA ASN A 44 9.83 -14.40 -8.87
C ASN A 44 9.33 -14.04 -7.46
N MET A 45 8.62 -12.92 -7.32
CA MET A 45 8.16 -12.46 -6.01
C MET A 45 7.13 -13.40 -5.37
N ILE A 46 6.32 -14.08 -6.19
CA ILE A 46 5.31 -15.04 -5.76
C ILE A 46 5.96 -16.29 -5.12
N ASP A 47 7.05 -16.79 -5.70
CA ASP A 47 7.72 -18.02 -5.25
C ASP A 47 8.34 -17.88 -3.85
N GLY A 48 8.66 -16.66 -3.42
CA GLY A 48 9.19 -16.36 -2.08
C GLY A 48 8.21 -15.67 -1.16
N MET A 49 6.93 -15.61 -1.53
CA MET A 49 5.94 -14.85 -0.78
C MET A 49 5.69 -15.50 0.58
N ARG A 50 5.94 -14.71 1.62
CA ARG A 50 5.82 -15.13 3.02
C ARG A 50 4.51 -14.63 3.62
N PRO A 51 3.79 -15.42 4.44
CA PRO A 51 2.60 -14.97 5.15
C PRO A 51 2.82 -13.69 5.97
N GLU A 52 4.05 -13.48 6.46
CA GLU A 52 4.50 -12.29 7.19
C GLU A 52 4.32 -11.00 6.37
N SER A 53 4.43 -11.08 5.04
CA SER A 53 4.17 -9.94 4.15
C SER A 53 2.74 -9.41 4.28
N LEU A 54 1.76 -10.29 4.56
CA LEU A 54 0.37 -9.87 4.76
C LEU A 54 0.22 -9.04 6.04
N LEU A 55 0.92 -9.43 7.11
CA LEU A 55 0.95 -8.67 8.35
C LEU A 55 1.63 -7.32 8.15
N PHE A 56 2.77 -7.28 7.46
CA PHE A 56 3.45 -6.01 7.18
C PHE A 56 2.64 -5.10 6.27
N LEU A 57 1.94 -5.63 5.26
CA LEU A 57 1.02 -4.86 4.43
C LEU A 57 -0.13 -4.28 5.27
N LEU A 58 -0.73 -5.09 6.15
CA LEU A 58 -1.75 -4.63 7.08
C LEU A 58 -1.24 -3.47 7.96
N LEU A 59 -0.04 -3.61 8.54
CA LEU A 59 0.57 -2.59 9.39
C LEU A 59 0.92 -1.31 8.60
N SER A 60 1.51 -1.44 7.41
CA SER A 60 1.82 -0.32 6.52
C SER A 60 0.55 0.45 6.15
N GLY A 61 -0.51 -0.27 5.77
CA GLY A 61 -1.82 0.32 5.55
C GLY A 61 -2.34 1.03 6.79
N PHE A 62 -2.32 0.38 7.94
CA PHE A 62 -2.81 0.91 9.21
C PHE A 62 -2.11 2.20 9.64
N LEU A 63 -0.78 2.22 9.61
CA LEU A 63 0.02 3.41 9.89
C LEU A 63 -0.27 4.54 8.90
N GLY A 64 -0.45 4.20 7.62
CA GLY A 64 -0.89 5.15 6.60
C GLY A 64 -2.29 5.72 6.90
N GLY A 65 -3.23 4.88 7.33
CA GLY A 65 -4.58 5.27 7.75
C GLY A 65 -4.61 6.17 8.99
N LEU A 66 -3.69 5.96 9.93
CA LEU A 66 -3.52 6.84 11.10
C LEU A 66 -2.94 8.21 10.70
N THR A 67 -1.90 8.20 9.87
CA THR A 67 -1.17 9.41 9.47
C THR A 67 -1.99 10.26 8.49
N PHE A 68 -2.60 9.61 7.50
CA PHE A 68 -3.32 10.22 6.38
C PHE A 68 -4.74 9.62 6.24
N PRO A 69 -5.60 9.76 7.27
CA PRO A 69 -6.93 9.11 7.34
C PRO A 69 -7.84 9.49 6.20
N ARG A 70 -7.63 10.67 5.61
CA ARG A 70 -8.39 11.15 4.47
C ARG A 70 -8.14 10.34 3.20
N ASN A 71 -6.92 9.84 3.03
CA ASN A 71 -6.44 9.17 1.83
C ASN A 71 -6.47 7.64 1.99
N ALA A 72 -7.02 7.12 3.09
CA ALA A 72 -7.02 5.68 3.40
C ALA A 72 -7.48 4.77 2.23
N TRP A 73 -8.49 5.21 1.47
CA TRP A 73 -8.98 4.48 0.29
C TRP A 73 -7.95 4.34 -0.84
N ILE A 74 -6.99 5.26 -0.92
CA ILE A 74 -5.90 5.26 -1.91
C ILE A 74 -4.65 4.58 -1.33
N ILE A 75 -4.39 4.78 -0.03
CA ILE A 75 -3.24 4.20 0.67
C ILE A 75 -3.22 2.68 0.57
N GLY A 76 -4.37 2.03 0.78
CA GLY A 76 -4.48 0.58 0.68
C GLY A 76 -3.98 0.03 -0.65
N PRO A 77 -4.61 0.39 -1.78
CA PRO A 77 -4.15 0.01 -3.12
C PRO A 77 -2.71 0.47 -3.41
N ALA A 78 -2.30 1.64 -2.93
CA ALA A 78 -0.96 2.17 -3.15
C ALA A 78 0.13 1.26 -2.59
N THR A 79 -0.12 0.54 -1.49
CA THR A 79 0.86 -0.41 -0.93
C THR A 79 1.28 -1.51 -1.90
N MET A 80 0.45 -1.86 -2.88
CA MET A 80 0.77 -2.87 -3.89
C MET A 80 1.08 -2.28 -5.27
N ALA A 81 1.05 -0.96 -5.44
CA ALA A 81 1.13 -0.33 -6.78
C ALA A 81 2.48 -0.53 -7.48
N ALA A 82 3.58 -0.70 -6.73
CA ALA A 82 4.90 -0.94 -7.30
C ALA A 82 4.98 -2.25 -8.09
N PHE A 83 4.32 -3.31 -7.62
CA PHE A 83 4.46 -4.67 -8.15
C PHE A 83 3.93 -4.86 -9.57
N PRO A 84 2.70 -4.46 -9.93
CA PRO A 84 2.24 -4.57 -11.31
C PRO A 84 3.06 -3.67 -12.25
N VAL A 85 3.59 -2.53 -11.78
CA VAL A 85 4.45 -1.67 -12.58
C VAL A 85 5.79 -2.35 -12.87
N ILE A 86 6.41 -2.98 -11.87
CA ILE A 86 7.65 -3.74 -12.03
C ILE A 86 7.43 -4.94 -12.95
N ALA A 87 6.36 -5.72 -12.73
CA ALA A 87 6.02 -6.88 -13.57
C ALA A 87 5.83 -6.47 -15.05
N LEU A 88 5.19 -5.34 -15.33
CA LEU A 88 5.08 -4.82 -16.69
C LEU A 88 6.43 -4.41 -17.28
N ALA A 89 7.30 -3.78 -16.50
CA ALA A 89 8.65 -3.43 -16.93
C ALA A 89 9.47 -4.69 -17.26
N GLU A 90 9.36 -5.73 -16.43
CA GLU A 90 10.04 -7.01 -16.64
C GLU A 90 9.53 -7.75 -17.88
N VAL A 91 8.22 -7.74 -18.15
CA VAL A 91 7.63 -8.29 -19.40
C VAL A 91 8.18 -7.59 -20.64
N ILE A 92 8.36 -6.26 -20.59
CA ILE A 92 8.90 -5.49 -21.71
C ILE A 92 10.38 -5.84 -21.97
N LEU A 93 11.15 -6.06 -20.90
CA LEU A 93 12.58 -6.35 -20.98
C LEU A 93 12.87 -7.82 -21.33
N ASP A 94 12.12 -8.76 -20.75
CA ASP A 94 12.20 -10.18 -21.05
C ASP A 94 10.79 -10.83 -21.02
N PRO A 95 10.13 -10.95 -22.19
CA PRO A 95 8.78 -11.51 -22.30
C PRO A 95 8.63 -12.96 -21.80
N LYS A 96 9.73 -13.70 -21.60
CA LYS A 96 9.68 -15.11 -21.18
C LYS A 96 9.58 -15.30 -19.66
N THR A 97 9.75 -14.23 -18.89
CA THR A 97 9.82 -14.28 -17.42
C THR A 97 8.44 -14.35 -16.75
N HIS A 98 7.39 -13.89 -17.44
CA HIS A 98 6.06 -13.64 -16.87
C HIS A 98 4.94 -14.36 -17.64
N ASN A 99 5.08 -15.69 -17.81
CA ASN A 99 4.09 -16.53 -18.48
C ASN A 99 2.72 -16.56 -17.76
N LEU A 100 2.65 -16.07 -16.52
CA LEU A 100 1.46 -16.05 -15.68
C LEU A 100 0.97 -14.63 -15.35
N LEU A 101 1.37 -13.61 -16.12
CA LEU A 101 1.08 -12.20 -15.85
C LEU A 101 -0.38 -11.92 -15.43
N PRO A 102 -1.43 -12.46 -16.08
CA PRO A 102 -2.80 -12.23 -15.63
C PRO A 102 -3.08 -12.72 -14.20
N LEU A 103 -2.52 -13.88 -13.83
CA LEU A 103 -2.65 -14.43 -12.49
C LEU A 103 -1.88 -13.59 -11.47
N GLU A 104 -0.69 -13.10 -11.81
CA GLU A 104 0.09 -12.22 -10.93
C GLU A 104 -0.67 -10.94 -10.59
N PHE A 105 -1.34 -10.33 -11.58
CA PHE A 105 -2.15 -9.14 -11.37
C PHE A 105 -3.33 -9.40 -10.40
N ILE A 106 -3.98 -10.56 -10.51
CA ILE A 106 -5.02 -10.96 -9.56
C ILE A 106 -4.43 -11.09 -8.15
N ILE A 107 -3.26 -11.74 -8.03
CA ILE A 107 -2.58 -11.91 -6.74
C ILE A 107 -2.21 -10.55 -6.14
N TYR A 108 -1.64 -9.62 -6.91
CA TYR A 108 -1.31 -8.27 -6.44
C TYR A 108 -2.57 -7.50 -6.00
N GLY A 109 -3.68 -7.66 -6.71
CA GLY A 109 -4.98 -7.11 -6.31
C GLY A 109 -5.48 -7.68 -4.98
N LEU A 110 -5.37 -8.99 -4.78
CA LEU A 110 -5.73 -9.64 -3.51
C LEU A 110 -4.80 -9.22 -2.35
N MET A 111 -3.50 -9.10 -2.61
CA MET A 111 -2.52 -8.63 -1.64
C MET A 111 -2.72 -7.16 -1.25
N ALA A 112 -3.42 -6.36 -2.05
CA ALA A 112 -3.79 -5.00 -1.66
C ALA A 112 -4.87 -4.97 -0.57
N LEU A 113 -5.61 -6.07 -0.37
CA LEU A 113 -6.70 -6.14 0.61
C LEU A 113 -6.19 -5.97 2.06
N PRO A 114 -5.14 -6.67 2.55
CA PRO A 114 -4.54 -6.36 3.85
C PRO A 114 -4.18 -4.89 4.04
N GLY A 115 -3.51 -4.27 3.05
CA GLY A 115 -3.16 -2.85 3.11
C GLY A 115 -4.38 -1.93 3.19
N LEU A 116 -5.43 -2.24 2.42
CA LEU A 116 -6.69 -1.50 2.47
C LEU A 116 -7.41 -1.66 3.80
N LEU A 117 -7.52 -2.89 4.32
CA LEU A 117 -8.11 -3.17 5.63
C LEU A 117 -7.38 -2.43 6.73
N GLY A 118 -6.04 -2.45 6.70
CA GLY A 118 -5.19 -1.68 7.60
C GLY A 118 -5.52 -0.19 7.52
N ALA A 119 -5.49 0.40 6.32
CA ALA A 119 -5.72 1.83 6.13
C ALA A 119 -7.11 2.28 6.59
N LEU A 120 -8.14 1.47 6.33
CA LEU A 120 -9.49 1.72 6.83
C LEU A 120 -9.56 1.59 8.35
N GLY A 121 -8.90 0.61 8.94
CA GLY A 121 -8.77 0.43 10.40
C GLY A 121 -8.08 1.62 11.09
N GLY A 122 -6.95 2.08 10.54
CA GLY A 122 -6.23 3.24 11.08
C GLY A 122 -7.05 4.53 10.99
N ARG A 123 -7.74 4.74 9.85
CA ARG A 123 -8.69 5.85 9.69
C ARG A 123 -9.84 5.76 10.70
N ALA A 124 -10.39 4.56 10.90
CA ALA A 124 -11.48 4.34 11.84
C ALA A 124 -11.05 4.60 13.28
N LEU A 125 -9.82 4.25 13.67
CA LEU A 125 -9.29 4.51 15.02
C LEU A 125 -9.03 6.00 15.26
N ARG A 126 -8.63 6.75 14.24
CA ARG A 126 -8.37 8.19 14.38
C ARG A 126 -9.64 9.05 14.47
N ARG A 127 -10.70 8.66 13.76
CA ARG A 127 -11.97 9.42 13.66
C ARG A 127 -12.74 9.66 14.98
N PRO A 128 -12.77 8.75 15.97
CA PRO A 128 -13.44 8.95 17.24
C PRO A 128 -12.96 10.18 18.01
N ASN A 129 -11.66 10.51 17.94
CA ASN A 129 -11.09 11.64 18.68
C ASN A 129 -11.43 13.02 18.09
N ASP A 130 -11.85 13.08 16.82
CA ASP A 130 -12.24 14.36 16.20
C ASP A 130 -13.64 14.83 16.62
N LYS A 131 -14.45 13.95 17.23
CA LYS A 131 -15.81 14.25 17.70
C LYS A 131 -15.89 14.62 19.19
N ALA A 132 -14.92 14.18 20.01
CA ALA A 132 -14.90 14.45 21.45
C ALA A 132 -14.32 15.82 21.83
N GLY A 133 -13.72 16.55 20.87
CA GLY A 133 -13.15 17.88 21.06
C GLY A 133 -13.97 19.02 20.43
N ARG A 134 -15.27 18.80 20.18
CA ARG A 134 -16.22 19.85 19.74
C ARG A 134 -17.24 20.11 20.83
#